data_AF-A0A556VU64-F1
#
_entry.id   AF-A0A556VU64-F1
#
_cell.length_a   1.000
_cell.length_b   1.000
_cell.length_c   1.000
_cell.angle_alpha   90.00
_cell.angle_beta   90.00
_cell.angle_gamma   90.00
#
_symmetry.space_group_name_H-M   'P 1'
#
loop_
_entity.id
_entity.type
_entity.pdbx_description
1 polymer ?
#
loop_
_entity_poly.entity_id
_entity_poly.type
_entity_poly.pdbx_seq_one_letter_code
_entity_poly.pdbx_strand_id
1 'polypeptide(L)'
;MEVLPCARVAHIERTKKPYNNDIDYYAKRNALRAAEVWMDEYKSHVYMAWNIPMNNPGVDFGDVSERVALRNRLKCKSFHWYLQHVYPEMRIYNNTITYGELARYSSDGLLQLGPLGSTTFLPDTKCLVDDGRGRTPNLKKCDTVSRSSQRLWDFTQNGPIINRDSGRCLEVEMWKEASFGLRLVMQRCSGQKWMIRNWIKHPKH
;
A
#
# COMPACT_ATOMS: atom_id res chain seq x y z
N MET A 1 -4.82 -22.52 -14.71
CA MET A 1 -4.07 -21.61 -15.59
C MET A 1 -2.67 -22.16 -15.66
N GLU A 2 -2.11 -22.33 -16.84
CA GLU A 2 -0.81 -22.95 -17.03
C GLU A 2 0.00 -22.14 -18.05
N VAL A 3 1.31 -22.06 -17.84
CA VAL A 3 2.26 -21.51 -18.82
C VAL A 3 3.06 -22.69 -19.36
N LEU A 4 2.95 -22.94 -20.67
CA LEU A 4 3.59 -24.09 -21.32
C LEU A 4 5.00 -23.71 -21.79
N PRO A 5 6.08 -24.23 -21.19
CA PRO A 5 7.45 -23.82 -21.54
C PRO A 5 7.85 -24.13 -23.00
N CYS A 6 7.19 -25.12 -23.60
CA CYS A 6 7.42 -25.55 -24.98
C CYS A 6 6.72 -24.65 -26.02
N ALA A 7 5.69 -23.90 -25.63
CA ALA A 7 4.98 -22.98 -26.52
C ALA A 7 5.58 -21.58 -26.36
N ARG A 8 6.31 -21.12 -27.37
CA ARG A 8 7.01 -19.82 -27.34
C ARG A 8 6.42 -18.87 -28.36
N VAL A 9 5.98 -17.70 -27.87
CA VAL A 9 5.51 -16.58 -28.70
C VAL A 9 6.28 -15.34 -28.26
N ALA A 10 6.92 -14.66 -29.20
CA ALA A 10 7.60 -13.40 -28.90
C ALA A 10 6.59 -12.24 -28.89
N HIS A 11 6.62 -11.43 -27.83
CA HIS A 11 5.84 -10.20 -27.73
C HIS A 11 6.79 -9.00 -27.83
N ILE A 12 6.52 -8.10 -28.78
CA ILE A 12 7.23 -6.82 -28.89
C ILE A 12 6.50 -5.80 -28.01
N GLU A 13 7.10 -5.48 -26.87
CA GLU A 13 6.56 -4.46 -25.98
C GLU A 13 6.65 -3.07 -26.62
N ARG A 14 5.55 -2.33 -26.56
CA ARG A 14 5.48 -0.97 -27.11
C ARG A 14 5.81 0.04 -26.02
N THR A 15 6.61 1.04 -26.38
CA THR A 15 6.92 2.18 -25.49
C THR A 15 5.72 3.08 -25.21
N LYS A 16 4.75 3.15 -26.13
CA LYS A 16 3.49 3.89 -25.95
C LYS A 16 2.32 3.15 -26.63
N LYS A 17 1.10 3.26 -26.07
CA LYS A 17 -0.12 2.79 -26.75
C LYS A 17 -0.58 3.89 -27.73
N PRO A 18 -0.72 3.60 -29.04
CA PRO A 18 -1.00 4.64 -30.05
C PRO A 18 -2.48 5.03 -30.15
N TYR A 19 -3.40 4.29 -29.52
CA TYR A 19 -4.85 4.45 -29.71
C TYR A 19 -5.57 5.15 -28.55
N ASN A 20 -4.88 5.43 -27.44
CA ASN A 20 -5.52 6.03 -26.28
C ASN A 20 -4.50 6.87 -25.50
N ASN A 21 -4.88 8.11 -25.22
CA ASN A 21 -4.05 9.05 -24.46
C ASN A 21 -4.28 8.94 -22.95
N ASP A 22 -5.38 8.32 -22.51
CA ASP A 22 -5.74 8.20 -21.09
C ASP A 22 -5.66 6.75 -20.58
N ILE A 23 -4.52 6.11 -20.84
CA ILE A 23 -4.28 4.71 -20.46
C ILE A 23 -4.41 4.52 -18.95
N ASP A 24 -3.99 5.52 -18.16
CA ASP A 24 -4.00 5.48 -16.71
C ASP A 24 -5.43 5.41 -16.15
N TYR A 25 -6.35 6.24 -16.64
CA TYR A 25 -7.75 6.17 -16.23
C TYR A 25 -8.36 4.80 -16.53
N TYR A 26 -8.21 4.30 -17.76
CA TYR A 26 -8.81 3.01 -18.14
C TYR A 26 -8.17 1.82 -17.42
N ALA A 27 -6.85 1.86 -17.16
CA ALA A 27 -6.17 0.85 -16.37
C ALA A 27 -6.71 0.81 -14.95
N LYS A 28 -6.82 1.98 -14.28
CA LYS A 28 -7.42 2.10 -12.94
C LYS A 28 -8.87 1.64 -12.95
N ARG A 29 -9.68 2.12 -13.90
CA ARG A 29 -11.08 1.73 -14.07
C ARG A 29 -11.24 0.21 -14.16
N ASN A 30 -10.50 -0.43 -15.05
CA ASN A 30 -10.60 -1.87 -15.28
C ASN A 30 -10.08 -2.69 -14.09
N ALA A 31 -9.01 -2.23 -13.45
CA ALA A 31 -8.49 -2.86 -12.23
C ALA A 31 -9.51 -2.81 -11.09
N LEU A 32 -10.16 -1.65 -10.87
CA LEU A 32 -11.21 -1.50 -9.87
C LEU A 32 -12.43 -2.39 -10.17
N ARG A 33 -12.86 -2.47 -11.44
CA ARG A 33 -13.95 -3.40 -11.85
C ARG A 33 -13.61 -4.85 -11.52
N ALA A 34 -12.39 -5.28 -11.79
CA ALA A 34 -11.96 -6.64 -11.46
C ALA A 34 -11.93 -6.86 -9.94
N ALA A 35 -11.42 -5.88 -9.19
CA ALA A 35 -11.34 -5.94 -7.74
C ALA A 35 -12.73 -6.04 -7.09
N GLU A 36 -13.67 -5.19 -7.50
CA GLU A 36 -15.04 -5.16 -6.97
C GLU A 36 -15.84 -6.43 -7.29
N VAL A 37 -15.54 -7.11 -8.40
CA VAL A 37 -16.25 -8.35 -8.77
C VAL A 37 -15.63 -9.58 -8.13
N TRP A 38 -14.30 -9.66 -8.07
CA TRP A 38 -13.59 -10.93 -7.80
C TRP A 38 -12.77 -10.97 -6.53
N MET A 39 -12.39 -9.83 -5.94
CA MET A 39 -11.38 -9.79 -4.88
C MET A 39 -11.94 -9.68 -3.46
N ASP A 40 -13.26 -9.68 -3.28
CA ASP A 40 -13.91 -9.67 -1.97
C ASP A 40 -13.32 -8.57 -1.04
N GLU A 41 -12.99 -8.89 0.22
CA GLU A 41 -12.33 -8.00 1.18
C GLU A 41 -10.91 -7.58 0.79
N TYR A 42 -10.26 -8.34 -0.11
CA TYR A 42 -8.91 -8.07 -0.59
C TYR A 42 -8.85 -6.98 -1.67
N LYS A 43 -9.99 -6.48 -2.14
CA LYS A 43 -10.04 -5.36 -3.10
C LYS A 43 -9.25 -4.15 -2.63
N SER A 44 -9.21 -3.92 -1.31
CA SER A 44 -8.37 -2.88 -0.65
C SER A 44 -6.92 -2.87 -1.13
N HIS A 45 -6.37 -4.01 -1.53
CA HIS A 45 -4.99 -4.12 -2.02
C HIS A 45 -4.81 -3.43 -3.38
N VAL A 46 -5.84 -3.47 -4.24
CA VAL A 46 -5.85 -2.74 -5.52
C VAL A 46 -5.97 -1.24 -5.28
N TYR A 47 -6.84 -0.82 -4.37
CA TYR A 47 -6.96 0.58 -3.97
C TYR A 47 -5.64 1.12 -3.41
N MET A 48 -4.95 0.35 -2.58
CA MET A 48 -3.61 0.69 -2.09
C MET A 48 -2.58 0.78 -3.22
N ALA A 49 -2.53 -0.21 -4.12
CA ALA A 49 -1.55 -0.28 -5.20
C ALA A 49 -1.62 0.92 -6.15
N TRP A 50 -2.84 1.41 -6.42
CA TRP A 50 -3.07 2.56 -7.27
C TRP A 50 -3.16 3.89 -6.50
N ASN A 51 -2.93 3.87 -5.18
CA ASN A 51 -3.06 5.02 -4.28
C ASN A 51 -4.45 5.71 -4.39
N ILE A 52 -5.50 4.91 -4.60
CA ILE A 52 -6.88 5.36 -4.77
C ILE A 52 -7.59 5.33 -3.41
N PRO A 53 -8.30 6.39 -2.99
CA PRO A 53 -9.11 6.36 -1.79
C PRO A 53 -10.21 5.29 -1.88
N MET A 54 -10.38 4.49 -0.83
CA MET A 54 -11.51 3.55 -0.71
C MET A 54 -12.86 4.27 -0.72
N ASN A 55 -12.93 5.45 -0.09
CA ASN A 55 -14.12 6.29 -0.08
C ASN A 55 -13.94 7.40 -1.12
N ASN A 56 -14.89 7.51 -2.05
CA ASN A 56 -14.83 8.47 -3.16
C ASN A 56 -13.55 8.32 -4.00
N PRO A 57 -13.41 7.22 -4.77
CA PRO A 57 -12.18 6.88 -5.48
C PRO A 57 -11.79 7.87 -6.59
N GLY A 58 -12.68 8.80 -6.97
CA GLY A 58 -12.46 9.73 -8.08
C GLY A 58 -12.43 9.08 -9.46
N VAL A 59 -12.42 7.73 -9.52
CA VAL A 59 -12.54 6.92 -10.72
C VAL A 59 -13.90 6.26 -10.70
N ASP A 60 -14.79 6.69 -11.59
CA ASP A 60 -15.98 5.92 -11.88
C ASP A 60 -15.56 4.59 -12.53
N PHE A 61 -15.96 3.48 -11.95
CA PHE A 61 -15.76 2.14 -12.50
C PHE A 61 -17.03 1.56 -13.14
N GLY A 62 -18.13 2.29 -13.09
CA GLY A 62 -19.44 1.92 -13.64
C GLY A 62 -20.09 0.76 -12.91
N ASP A 63 -21.25 0.34 -13.42
CA ASP A 63 -21.98 -0.79 -12.83
C ASP A 63 -21.27 -2.13 -13.08
N VAL A 64 -21.22 -2.95 -12.03
CA VAL A 64 -20.65 -4.30 -12.02
C VAL A 64 -21.67 -5.36 -11.56
N SER A 65 -22.92 -4.96 -11.31
CA SER A 65 -24.00 -5.81 -10.82
C SER A 65 -24.18 -7.10 -11.63
N GLU A 66 -24.20 -7.02 -12.97
CA GLU A 66 -24.31 -8.19 -13.84
C GLU A 66 -23.12 -9.16 -13.70
N ARG A 67 -21.92 -8.63 -13.46
CA ARG A 67 -20.69 -9.43 -13.30
C ARG A 67 -20.68 -10.13 -11.94
N VAL A 68 -21.16 -9.46 -10.89
CA VAL A 68 -21.40 -10.07 -9.58
C VAL A 68 -22.48 -11.16 -9.69
N ALA A 69 -23.59 -10.89 -10.38
CA ALA A 69 -24.64 -11.88 -10.61
C ALA A 69 -24.12 -13.11 -11.38
N LEU A 70 -23.26 -12.89 -12.38
CA LEU A 70 -22.59 -13.98 -13.10
C LEU A 70 -21.72 -14.83 -12.16
N ARG A 71 -20.88 -14.21 -11.34
CA ARG A 71 -20.05 -14.91 -10.34
C ARG A 71 -20.90 -15.78 -9.42
N ASN A 72 -22.05 -15.26 -8.97
CA ASN A 72 -22.99 -15.99 -8.11
C ASN A 72 -23.64 -17.18 -8.85
N ARG A 73 -24.10 -16.99 -10.09
CA ARG A 73 -24.68 -18.07 -10.91
C ARG A 73 -23.70 -19.20 -11.16
N LEU A 74 -22.43 -18.88 -11.39
CA LEU A 74 -21.36 -19.86 -11.62
C LEU A 74 -20.88 -20.54 -10.33
N LYS A 75 -21.39 -20.14 -9.15
CA LYS A 75 -21.00 -20.68 -7.84
C LYS A 75 -19.48 -20.67 -7.64
N CYS A 76 -18.83 -19.58 -8.06
CA CYS A 76 -17.38 -19.42 -7.94
C CYS A 76 -16.92 -19.46 -6.48
N LYS A 77 -15.69 -19.90 -6.25
CA LYS A 77 -15.04 -19.83 -4.93
C LYS A 77 -14.74 -18.38 -4.51
N SER A 78 -14.48 -18.17 -3.23
CA SER A 78 -14.04 -16.87 -2.70
C SER A 78 -12.61 -16.54 -3.12
N PHE A 79 -12.26 -15.27 -3.06
CA PHE A 79 -10.88 -14.84 -3.30
C PHE A 79 -9.94 -15.34 -2.21
N HIS A 80 -10.42 -15.47 -0.97
CA HIS A 80 -9.68 -16.12 0.11
C HIS A 80 -9.25 -17.54 -0.27
N TRP A 81 -10.17 -18.33 -0.83
CA TRP A 81 -9.85 -19.68 -1.32
C TRP A 81 -8.77 -19.65 -2.41
N TYR A 82 -8.86 -18.70 -3.35
CA TYR A 82 -7.86 -18.51 -4.40
C TYR A 82 -6.47 -18.22 -3.81
N LEU A 83 -6.37 -17.30 -2.85
CA LEU A 83 -5.11 -16.99 -2.19
C LEU A 83 -4.56 -18.21 -1.43
N GLN A 84 -5.39 -19.03 -0.80
CA GLN A 84 -4.92 -20.20 -0.08
C GLN A 84 -4.47 -21.37 -0.97
N HIS A 85 -5.13 -21.59 -2.11
CA HIS A 85 -4.99 -22.83 -2.89
C HIS A 85 -4.36 -22.63 -4.27
N VAL A 86 -4.43 -21.42 -4.83
CA VAL A 86 -3.94 -21.12 -6.17
C VAL A 86 -2.71 -20.21 -6.13
N TYR A 87 -2.67 -19.24 -5.21
CA TYR A 87 -1.55 -18.29 -5.13
C TYR A 87 -1.12 -17.96 -3.68
N PRO A 88 -0.65 -18.96 -2.89
CA PRO A 88 -0.32 -18.82 -1.47
C PRO A 88 0.88 -17.93 -1.16
N GLU A 89 1.77 -17.70 -2.13
CA GLU A 89 2.92 -16.83 -2.00
C GLU A 89 2.57 -15.33 -2.10
N MET A 90 1.34 -15.01 -2.51
CA MET A 90 0.82 -13.65 -2.57
C MET A 90 0.77 -13.03 -1.17
N ARG A 91 1.35 -11.85 -1.01
CA ARG A 91 1.38 -11.17 0.28
C ARG A 91 0.04 -10.50 0.58
N ILE A 92 -0.42 -10.65 1.83
CA ILE A 92 -1.66 -10.05 2.34
C ILE A 92 -1.32 -8.93 3.33
N TYR A 93 -2.03 -7.81 3.23
CA TYR A 93 -1.85 -6.60 4.04
C TYR A 93 -3.08 -6.30 4.89
N ASN A 94 -3.49 -7.25 5.73
CA ASN A 94 -4.68 -7.17 6.60
C ASN A 94 -4.63 -6.02 7.62
N ASN A 95 -3.45 -5.72 8.17
CA ASN A 95 -3.30 -4.78 9.28
C ASN A 95 -3.14 -3.32 8.82
N THR A 96 -3.25 -2.99 7.52
CA THR A 96 -3.07 -1.60 7.06
C THR A 96 -4.27 -0.75 7.48
N ILE A 97 -4.02 0.38 8.16
CA ILE A 97 -5.06 1.34 8.55
C ILE A 97 -5.09 2.51 7.56
N THR A 98 -3.93 3.07 7.26
CA THR A 98 -3.83 4.22 6.35
C THR A 98 -2.67 4.06 5.38
N TYR A 99 -2.82 4.63 4.20
CA TYR A 99 -1.81 4.56 3.15
C TYR A 99 -1.75 5.85 2.33
N GLY A 100 -0.59 6.08 1.74
CA GLY A 100 -0.34 7.04 0.68
C GLY A 100 0.43 6.35 -0.43
N GLU A 101 1.01 7.13 -1.34
CA GLU A 101 1.64 6.62 -2.56
C GLU A 101 2.74 5.59 -2.30
N LEU A 102 3.59 5.86 -1.31
CA LEU A 102 4.72 4.99 -0.95
C LEU A 102 4.78 4.67 0.53
N ALA A 103 3.78 5.07 1.33
CA ALA A 103 3.80 4.95 2.78
C ALA A 103 2.54 4.26 3.29
N ARG A 104 2.68 3.36 4.27
CA ARG A 104 1.59 2.60 4.87
C ARG A 104 1.76 2.57 6.38
N TYR A 105 0.69 2.78 7.12
CA TYR A 105 0.67 2.65 8.57
C TYR A 105 -0.23 1.49 8.98
N SER A 106 0.32 0.55 9.74
CA SER A 106 -0.40 -0.62 10.24
C SER A 106 -1.00 -0.41 11.62
N SER A 107 -1.98 -1.24 11.98
CA SER A 107 -2.56 -1.32 13.33
C SER A 107 -1.54 -1.67 14.40
N ASP A 108 -0.46 -2.35 14.02
CA ASP A 108 0.63 -2.70 14.92
C ASP A 108 1.53 -1.49 15.23
N GLY A 109 1.37 -0.37 14.52
CA GLY A 109 2.20 0.82 14.65
C GLY A 109 3.41 0.84 13.71
N LEU A 110 3.43 0.04 12.64
CA LEU A 110 4.53 0.06 11.68
C LEU A 110 4.28 1.10 10.60
N LEU A 111 5.24 2.01 10.41
CA LEU A 111 5.28 2.89 9.24
C LEU A 111 6.19 2.26 8.18
N GLN A 112 5.58 1.81 7.10
CA GLN A 112 6.22 1.02 6.04
C GLN A 112 6.32 1.84 4.75
N LEU A 113 7.50 1.84 4.13
CA LEU A 113 7.83 2.61 2.93
C LEU A 113 8.33 1.71 1.81
N GLY A 114 7.89 1.99 0.59
CA GLY A 114 8.24 1.25 -0.63
C GLY A 114 7.01 0.74 -1.38
N PRO A 115 7.20 0.20 -2.60
CA PRO A 115 6.09 -0.34 -3.37
C PRO A 115 5.49 -1.55 -2.66
N LEU A 116 4.21 -1.82 -2.97
CA LEU A 116 3.58 -3.05 -2.53
C LEU A 116 4.26 -4.22 -3.23
N GLY A 117 5.02 -5.01 -2.46
CA GLY A 117 5.55 -6.26 -2.96
C GLY A 117 4.38 -7.14 -3.43
N SER A 118 4.48 -7.65 -4.66
CA SER A 118 3.49 -8.55 -5.26
C SER A 118 3.56 -9.96 -4.68
N THR A 119 4.71 -10.36 -4.12
CA THR A 119 4.92 -11.69 -3.53
C THR A 119 5.72 -11.61 -2.24
N THR A 120 5.67 -12.69 -1.46
CA THR A 120 6.47 -12.85 -0.24
C THR A 120 7.98 -12.84 -0.52
N PHE A 121 8.39 -13.18 -1.74
CA PHE A 121 9.79 -13.30 -2.16
C PHE A 121 10.42 -12.01 -2.71
N LEU A 122 9.62 -10.98 -2.98
CA LEU A 122 10.09 -9.67 -3.47
C LEU A 122 9.86 -8.59 -2.40
N PRO A 123 10.77 -8.48 -1.40
CA PRO A 123 10.58 -7.53 -0.30
C PRO A 123 11.01 -6.12 -0.71
N ASP A 124 10.08 -5.35 -1.27
CA ASP A 124 10.33 -3.94 -1.62
C ASP A 124 9.93 -2.97 -0.50
N THR A 125 9.24 -3.46 0.53
CA THR A 125 8.79 -2.65 1.66
C THR A 125 9.78 -2.67 2.82
N LYS A 126 10.22 -1.50 3.27
CA LYS A 126 11.05 -1.30 4.46
C LYS A 126 10.24 -0.65 5.58
N CYS A 127 10.64 -0.83 6.83
CA CYS A 127 10.08 -0.10 7.96
C CYS A 127 10.90 1.17 8.22
N LEU A 128 10.21 2.25 8.58
CA LEU A 128 10.83 3.44 9.17
C LEU A 128 11.25 3.13 10.61
N VAL A 129 12.49 3.44 10.94
CA VAL A 129 13.10 3.11 12.23
C VAL A 129 13.79 4.34 12.79
N ASP A 130 13.57 4.60 14.08
CA ASP A 130 14.40 5.52 14.84
C ASP A 130 15.35 4.74 15.76
N ASP A 131 16.66 4.98 15.63
CA ASP A 131 17.68 4.37 16.49
C ASP A 131 18.03 5.22 17.72
N GLY A 132 17.41 6.39 17.86
CA GLY A 132 17.65 7.33 18.97
C GLY A 132 18.95 8.12 18.87
N ARG A 133 19.81 7.84 17.88
CA ARG A 133 21.14 8.45 17.74
C ARG A 133 21.19 9.47 16.61
N GLY A 134 20.54 9.16 15.49
CA GLY A 134 20.51 10.04 14.32
C GLY A 134 19.54 11.22 14.46
N ARG A 135 19.76 12.25 13.63
CA ARG A 135 18.77 13.33 13.38
C ARG A 135 17.74 12.96 12.32
N THR A 136 17.94 11.88 11.59
CA THR A 136 17.05 11.40 10.52
C THR A 136 16.62 9.98 10.81
N PRO A 137 15.40 9.58 10.43
CA PRO A 137 15.00 8.19 10.54
C PRO A 137 15.73 7.34 9.50
N ASN A 138 15.73 6.03 9.72
CA ASN A 138 16.35 5.03 8.86
C ASN A 138 15.30 4.13 8.20
N LEU A 139 15.62 3.59 7.03
CA LEU A 139 14.83 2.54 6.39
C LEU A 139 15.54 1.20 6.51
N LYS A 140 14.94 0.26 7.26
CA LYS A 140 15.48 -1.08 7.46
C LYS A 140 14.44 -2.14 7.11
N LYS A 141 14.88 -3.36 6.79
CA LYS A 141 13.95 -4.49 6.70
C LYS A 141 13.30 -4.66 8.07
N CYS A 142 11.97 -4.77 8.08
CA CYS A 142 11.21 -4.79 9.34
C CYS A 142 11.74 -5.88 10.28
N ASP A 143 11.97 -7.09 9.76
CA ASP A 143 12.38 -8.26 10.55
C ASP A 143 13.83 -8.20 11.05
N THR A 144 14.67 -7.32 10.49
CA THR A 144 16.08 -7.18 10.89
C THR A 144 16.30 -6.20 12.05
N VAL A 145 15.24 -5.54 12.53
CA VAL A 145 15.33 -4.57 13.62
C VAL A 145 15.31 -5.32 14.96
N SER A 146 16.44 -5.33 15.66
CA SER A 146 16.62 -6.08 16.91
C SER A 146 15.70 -5.61 18.04
N ARG A 147 15.53 -4.29 18.20
CA ARG A 147 14.59 -3.70 19.16
C ARG A 147 13.29 -3.35 18.44
N SER A 148 12.25 -4.15 18.66
CA SER A 148 10.95 -3.97 18.01
C SER A 148 10.37 -2.58 18.25
N SER A 149 10.55 -1.98 19.42
CA SER A 149 10.10 -0.62 19.75
C SER A 149 10.62 0.45 18.79
N GLN A 150 11.83 0.28 18.23
CA GLN A 150 12.46 1.27 17.34
C GLN A 150 11.74 1.43 15.99
N ARG A 151 11.03 0.38 15.55
CA ARG A 151 10.22 0.39 14.32
C ARG A 151 8.74 0.70 14.58
N LEU A 152 8.34 0.88 15.84
CA LEU A 152 6.95 1.16 16.22
C LEU A 152 6.73 2.65 16.42
N TRP A 153 5.59 3.10 15.94
CA TRP A 153 5.17 4.50 15.90
C TRP A 153 3.75 4.63 16.42
N ASP A 154 3.51 5.68 17.20
CA ASP A 154 2.18 6.13 17.55
C ASP A 154 1.75 7.25 16.61
N PHE A 155 0.60 7.06 15.98
CA PHE A 155 0.03 8.00 15.03
C PHE A 155 -1.49 8.04 15.15
N THR A 156 -2.04 9.26 15.14
CA THR A 156 -3.45 9.55 14.98
C THR A 156 -3.62 10.65 13.93
N GLN A 157 -4.75 10.66 13.22
CA GLN A 157 -5.00 11.69 12.20
C GLN A 157 -4.98 13.08 12.82
N ASN A 158 -4.32 14.03 12.15
CA ASN A 158 -4.06 15.38 12.64
C ASN A 158 -3.24 15.43 13.95
N GLY A 159 -2.54 14.35 14.27
CA GLY A 159 -1.63 14.24 15.41
C GLY A 159 -0.17 14.17 15.00
N PRO A 160 0.75 14.13 15.97
CA PRO A 160 2.16 13.84 15.71
C PRO A 160 2.35 12.36 15.33
N ILE A 161 3.51 12.07 14.73
CA ILE A 161 4.01 10.70 14.57
C ILE A 161 5.16 10.53 15.56
N ILE A 162 4.98 9.71 16.60
CA ILE A 162 5.91 9.57 17.72
C ILE A 162 6.54 8.17 17.68
N ASN A 163 7.86 8.08 17.82
CA ASN A 163 8.52 6.77 17.95
C ASN A 163 8.34 6.20 19.36
N ARG A 164 7.96 4.92 19.48
CA ARG A 164 7.72 4.29 20.78
C ARG A 164 8.98 3.99 21.59
N ASP A 165 10.16 3.96 20.98
CA ASP A 165 11.43 3.72 21.69
C ASP A 165 12.05 5.02 22.18
N SER A 166 12.20 6.00 21.29
CA SER A 166 12.91 7.26 21.60
C SER A 166 12.00 8.36 22.16
N GLY A 167 10.69 8.25 21.99
CA GLY A 167 9.72 9.30 22.32
C GLY A 167 9.83 10.55 21.42
N ARG A 168 10.66 10.51 20.37
CA ARG A 168 10.86 11.62 19.44
C ARG A 168 9.77 11.66 18.39
N CYS A 169 9.45 12.87 17.93
CA CYS A 169 8.54 13.09 16.83
C CYS A 169 9.28 13.05 15.48
N LEU A 170 8.62 12.45 14.50
CA LEU A 170 8.94 12.60 13.09
C LEU A 170 8.41 13.96 12.63
N GLU A 171 9.29 14.84 12.19
CA GLU A 171 8.93 16.21 11.78
C GLU A 171 9.64 16.62 10.49
N VAL A 172 9.20 17.73 9.90
CA VAL A 172 9.87 18.35 8.77
C VAL A 172 10.52 19.67 9.19
N GLU A 173 11.74 19.92 8.73
CA GLU A 173 12.44 21.19 8.88
C GLU A 173 12.81 21.77 7.52
N MET A 174 12.94 23.09 7.43
CA MET A 174 13.46 23.73 6.22
C MET A 174 14.97 23.49 6.11
N TRP A 175 15.41 23.01 4.95
CA TRP A 175 16.82 22.75 4.67
C TRP A 175 17.19 23.30 3.30
N LYS A 176 18.07 24.30 3.26
CA LYS A 176 18.42 25.03 2.03
C LYS A 176 19.09 24.17 0.97
N GLU A 177 19.73 23.06 1.36
CA GLU A 177 20.43 22.17 0.44
C GLU A 177 19.58 20.95 0.03
N ALA A 178 18.34 20.84 0.52
CA ALA A 178 17.44 19.74 0.16
C ALA A 178 16.74 20.05 -1.16
N SER A 179 16.57 19.04 -2.01
CA SER A 179 15.98 19.17 -3.35
C SER A 179 14.57 19.78 -3.36
N PHE A 180 13.83 19.67 -2.25
CA PHE A 180 12.49 20.22 -2.09
C PHE A 180 12.39 21.28 -0.98
N GLY A 181 13.54 21.76 -0.48
CA GLY A 181 13.62 22.76 0.61
C GLY A 181 13.20 22.24 2.00
N LEU A 182 12.82 20.97 2.10
CA LEU A 182 12.38 20.31 3.33
C LEU A 182 13.18 19.03 3.58
N ARG A 183 13.45 18.74 4.86
CA ARG A 183 14.10 17.52 5.32
C ARG A 183 13.27 16.90 6.44
N LEU A 184 13.18 15.57 6.42
CA LEU A 184 12.58 14.77 7.49
C LEU A 184 13.57 14.61 8.66
N VAL A 185 13.14 14.89 9.88
CA VAL A 185 13.98 14.86 11.08
C VAL A 185 13.32 14.19 12.28
N MET A 186 14.16 13.69 13.19
CA MET A 186 13.80 13.11 14.48
C MET A 186 14.17 14.07 15.60
N GLN A 187 13.16 14.69 16.23
CA GLN A 187 13.37 15.71 17.26
C GLN A 187 12.30 15.69 18.35
N ARG A 188 12.44 16.59 19.35
CA ARG A 188 11.35 16.83 20.32
C ARG A 188 10.14 17.37 19.58
N CYS A 189 8.96 16.91 19.98
CA CYS A 189 7.70 17.32 19.35
C CYS A 189 7.49 18.84 19.46
N SER A 190 7.47 19.52 18.32
CA SER A 190 7.21 20.96 18.21
C SER A 190 5.72 21.28 18.03
N GLY A 191 4.89 20.25 17.83
CA GLY A 191 3.45 20.37 17.59
C GLY A 191 3.05 20.20 16.13
N GLN A 192 3.97 19.77 15.25
CA GLN A 192 3.63 19.41 13.88
C GLN A 192 2.61 18.28 13.83
N LYS A 193 1.71 18.38 12.85
CA LYS A 193 0.58 17.45 12.66
C LYS A 193 0.68 16.79 11.30
N TRP A 194 0.40 15.50 11.27
CA TRP A 194 0.46 14.67 10.09
C TRP A 194 -0.92 14.18 9.69
N MET A 195 -1.12 14.03 8.39
CA MET A 195 -2.32 13.44 7.81
C MET A 195 -1.90 12.48 6.69
N ILE A 196 -2.33 11.22 6.80
CA ILE A 196 -2.16 10.23 5.74
C ILE A 196 -3.46 10.20 4.94
N ARG A 197 -3.36 10.46 3.62
CA ARG A 197 -4.50 10.76 2.74
C ARG A 197 -5.58 9.69 2.71
N ASN A 198 -5.19 8.42 2.57
CA ASN A 198 -6.15 7.34 2.39
C ASN A 198 -6.27 6.50 3.65
N TRP A 199 -7.50 6.08 3.97
CA TRP A 199 -7.81 5.20 5.09
C TRP A 199 -8.50 3.91 4.63
N ILE A 200 -8.37 2.86 5.43
CA ILE A 200 -9.11 1.61 5.30
C ILE A 200 -10.04 1.56 6.51
N LYS A 201 -11.35 1.72 6.28
CA LYS A 201 -12.34 1.43 7.32
C LYS A 201 -12.46 -0.09 7.42
N HIS A 202 -11.80 -0.67 8.42
CA HIS A 202 -12.09 -2.05 8.79
C HIS A 202 -13.53 -2.10 9.32
N PRO A 203 -14.37 -3.05 8.86
CA PRO A 203 -15.66 -3.28 9.48
C PRO A 203 -15.42 -3.56 10.96
N LYS A 204 -16.09 -2.82 11.85
CA LYS A 204 -16.16 -3.24 13.25
C LYS A 204 -16.98 -4.53 13.26
N HIS A 205 -16.34 -5.65 13.60
CA HIS A 205 -17.04 -6.88 13.95
C HIS A 205 -17.84 -6.68 15.24
#